data_AF-A0A1Q5DBF0-F1
#
_entry.id   AF-A0A1Q5DBF0-F1
#
_cell.length_a   1.000
_cell.length_b   1.000
_cell.length_c   1.000
_cell.angle_alpha   90.00
_cell.angle_beta   90.00
_cell.angle_gamma   90.00
#
_symmetry.space_group_name_H-M   'P 1'
#
loop_
_entity.id
_entity.type
_entity.pdbx_description
1 polymer ?
#
loop_
_entity_poly.entity_id
_entity_poly.type
_entity_poly.pdbx_seq_one_letter_code
_entity_poly.pdbx_strand_id
1 'polypeptide(L)' 'MKAQTLFCYTCDSDEMHRPLTDDEKSWLRGETGRAKVDEFFMCEAPTCRNVRSGYVKRPFHPVIRIPVP' A
#
# COMPACT_ATOMS: atom_id res chain seq x y z
N MET A 1 -9.62 8.94 0.20
CA MET A 1 -8.77 8.81 1.41
C MET A 1 -7.68 9.86 1.33
N LYS A 2 -7.05 10.23 2.46
CA LYS A 2 -5.96 11.22 2.49
C LYS A 2 -4.66 10.54 2.91
N ALA A 3 -3.52 11.12 2.53
CA ALA A 3 -2.23 10.67 3.04
C ALA A 3 -2.16 10.86 4.56
N GLN A 4 -1.50 9.94 5.26
CA GLN A 4 -1.39 9.94 6.72
C GLN A 4 -0.20 9.11 7.19
N THR A 5 0.37 9.48 8.33
CA THR A 5 1.45 8.73 8.98
C THR A 5 0.89 7.47 9.63
N LEU A 6 1.48 6.32 9.28
CA LEU A 6 1.05 5.02 9.75
C LEU A 6 2.25 4.07 9.84
N PHE A 7 2.20 3.11 10.77
CA PHE A 7 3.25 2.11 10.91
C PHE A 7 3.43 1.24 9.65
N CYS A 8 4.63 1.21 9.08
CA CYS A 8 4.97 0.36 7.95
C CYS A 8 5.63 -0.93 8.43
N TYR A 9 5.02 -2.08 8.13
CA TYR A 9 5.58 -3.38 8.51
C TYR A 9 6.97 -3.65 7.93
N THR A 10 7.29 -3.16 6.74
CA THR A 10 8.57 -3.41 6.07
C THR A 10 9.66 -2.42 6.45
N CYS A 11 9.30 -1.20 6.86
CA CYS A 11 10.27 -0.23 7.39
C CYS A 11 10.50 -0.37 8.90
N ASP A 12 9.57 -1.04 9.61
CA ASP A 12 9.55 -1.13 11.08
C ASP A 12 9.48 0.25 11.77
N SER A 13 8.83 1.21 11.12
CA SER A 13 8.72 2.61 11.53
C SER A 13 7.37 3.22 11.12
N ASP A 14 6.98 4.33 11.74
CA ASP A 14 5.85 5.15 11.29
C ASP A 14 6.25 6.00 10.08
N GLU A 15 5.65 5.73 8.94
CA GLU A 15 5.98 6.37 7.66
C GLU A 15 4.76 7.05 7.06
N MET A 16 4.98 8.04 6.20
CA MET A 16 3.89 8.61 5.41
C MET A 16 3.35 7.56 4.44
N HIS A 17 2.02 7.42 4.41
CA HIS A 17 1.33 6.53 3.50
C HIS A 17 0.27 7.30 2.72
N ARG A 18 0.32 7.20 1.40
CA ARG A 18 -0.66 7.82 0.52
C ARG A 18 -1.65 6.81 -0.05
N PRO A 19 -2.87 7.23 -0.41
CA PRO A 19 -3.78 6.40 -1.20
C PRO A 19 -3.13 6.01 -2.54
N LEU A 20 -3.56 4.86 -3.07
CA LEU A 20 -3.18 4.43 -4.41
C LEU A 20 -3.81 5.31 -5.48
N THR A 21 -3.09 5.55 -6.58
CA THR A 21 -3.65 6.15 -7.80
C THR A 21 -4.56 5.15 -8.52
N ASP A 22 -5.36 5.59 -9.49
CA ASP A 22 -6.28 4.70 -10.20
C ASP A 22 -5.56 3.61 -11.02
N ASP A 23 -4.37 3.92 -11.55
CA ASP A 23 -3.51 2.93 -12.23
C ASP A 23 -2.96 1.91 -11.23
N GLU A 24 -2.46 2.35 -10.08
CA GLU A 24 -1.94 1.48 -9.02
C GLU A 24 -3.03 0.58 -8.43
N LYS A 25 -4.25 1.10 -8.30
CA LYS A 25 -5.43 0.31 -7.92
C LYS A 25 -5.75 -0.74 -8.97
N SER A 26 -5.75 -0.38 -10.25
CA SER A 26 -6.04 -1.30 -11.34
C SER A 26 -5.00 -2.42 -11.39
N TRP A 27 -3.72 -2.08 -11.21
CA TRP A 27 -2.64 -3.04 -11.06
C TRP A 27 -2.86 -3.96 -9.84
N LEU A 28 -3.16 -3.40 -8.66
CA LEU A 28 -3.35 -4.18 -7.45
C LEU A 28 -4.57 -5.13 -7.54
N ARG A 29 -5.64 -4.73 -8.23
CA ARG A 29 -6.78 -5.61 -8.53
C ARG A 29 -6.36 -6.79 -9.39
N GLY A 30 -5.53 -6.56 -10.41
CA GLY A 30 -4.96 -7.63 -11.25
C GLY A 30 -4.09 -8.59 -10.45
N GLU A 31 -3.23 -8.06 -9.56
CA GLU A 31 -2.29 -8.85 -8.77
C GLU A 31 -3.00 -9.70 -7.68
N THR A 32 -4.05 -9.16 -7.05
CA THR A 32 -4.68 -9.78 -5.88
C THR A 32 -6.02 -10.46 -6.16
N GLY A 33 -6.62 -10.22 -7.33
CA GLY A 33 -7.98 -10.64 -7.66
C GLY A 33 -9.08 -9.97 -6.82
N ARG A 34 -8.74 -8.97 -5.98
CA ARG A 34 -9.71 -8.28 -5.13
C ARG A 34 -10.53 -7.27 -5.94
N ALA A 35 -11.85 -7.23 -5.69
CA ALA A 35 -12.72 -6.22 -6.29
C ALA A 35 -12.54 -4.82 -5.66
N LYS A 36 -12.31 -4.77 -4.34
CA LYS A 36 -12.17 -3.53 -3.58
C LYS A 36 -10.72 -3.34 -3.15
N VAL A 37 -10.12 -2.23 -3.56
CA VAL A 37 -8.72 -1.88 -3.26
C VAL A 37 -8.57 -0.44 -2.79
N ASP A 38 -9.66 0.30 -2.63
CA ASP A 38 -9.64 1.70 -2.25
C ASP A 38 -9.14 1.92 -0.82
N GLU A 39 -9.22 0.89 0.03
CA GLU A 39 -8.76 0.85 1.43
C GLU A 39 -7.24 0.77 1.60
N PHE A 40 -6.51 0.59 0.51
CA PHE A 40 -5.07 0.42 0.53
C PHE A 40 -4.31 1.73 0.37
N PHE A 41 -3.18 1.76 1.05
CA PHE A 41 -2.21 2.83 1.02
C PHE A 41 -0.83 2.28 0.67
N MET A 42 -0.06 3.09 -0.03
CA MET A 42 1.35 2.81 -0.32
C MET A 42 2.23 3.62 0.63
N CYS A 43 3.23 2.97 1.20
CA CYS A 43 4.29 3.64 1.95
C CYS A 43 5.16 4.51 1.04
N GLU A 44 5.36 5.78 1.43
CA GLU A 44 6.17 6.74 0.68
C GLU A 44 7.65 6.77 1.09
N ALA A 45 8.04 5.98 2.10
CA ALA A 45 9.44 5.83 2.46
C ALA A 45 10.27 5.40 1.24
N PRO A 46 11.47 5.97 1.03
CA PRO A 46 12.29 5.69 -0.13
C PRO A 46 12.46 4.18 -0.34
N THR A 47 12.19 3.70 -1.56
CA THR A 47 12.32 2.28 -1.97
C THR A 47 11.38 1.26 -1.30
N CYS A 48 10.54 1.68 -0.35
CA CYS A 48 9.63 0.78 0.36
C CYS A 48 8.43 0.38 -0.50
N ARG A 49 7.54 1.34 -0.81
CA ARG A 49 6.33 1.17 -1.63
C ARG A 49 5.40 0.04 -1.17
N ASN A 50 5.53 -0.43 0.08
CA ASN A 50 4.72 -1.50 0.64
C ASN A 50 3.25 -1.10 0.72
N VAL A 51 2.36 -2.04 0.40
CA VAL A 51 0.92 -1.86 0.47
C VAL A 51 0.39 -2.31 1.82
N ARG A 52 -0.33 -1.42 2.51
CA ARG A 52 -1.07 -1.73 3.74
C ARG A 52 -2.49 -1.18 3.69
N SER A 53 -3.39 -1.66 4.53
CA SER A 53 -4.70 -1.01 4.72
C SER A 53 -4.66 -0.07 5.93
N GLY A 54 -5.72 0.71 6.12
CA GLY A 54 -5.85 1.57 7.31
C GLY A 54 -5.74 0.80 8.64
N TYR A 55 -6.25 -0.43 8.69
CA TYR A 55 -6.32 -1.24 9.92
C TYR A 55 -5.32 -2.39 9.98
N VAL A 56 -4.91 -2.93 8.83
CA VAL A 56 -4.04 -4.11 8.74
C VAL A 56 -2.67 -3.69 8.21
N LYS A 57 -1.65 -3.82 9.08
CA LYS A 57 -0.24 -3.45 8.78
C LYS A 57 0.38 -4.30 7.67
N ARG A 58 -0.07 -5.55 7.53
CA ARG A 58 0.41 -6.52 6.53
C ARG A 58 -0.78 -7.33 5.96
N PRO A 59 -1.51 -6.79 4.98
CA PRO A 59 -2.69 -7.45 4.41
C PRO A 59 -2.35 -8.58 3.44
N PHE A 60 -1.10 -8.68 2.98
CA PHE A 60 -0.65 -9.64 1.97
C PHE A 60 0.56 -10.45 2.46
N HIS A 61 0.61 -11.71 2.06
CA HIS A 61 1.75 -12.62 2.21
C HIS A 61 1.95 -13.39 0.89
N PRO A 62 3.04 -13.14 0.13
CA PRO A 62 4.14 -12.21 0.40
C PRO A 62 3.71 -10.73 0.40
N VAL A 63 4.58 -9.83 0.88
CA VAL A 63 4.30 -8.39 0.84
C VAL A 63 4.20 -7.90 -0.60
N ILE A 64 3.23 -7.03 -0.88
CA ILE A 64 3.06 -6.43 -2.20
C ILE A 64 3.64 -5.01 -2.16
N ARG A 65 4.46 -4.68 -3.15
CA ARG A 65 5.02 -3.34 -3.36
C ARG A 65 4.48 -2.80 -4.67
N ILE A 66 4.02 -1.56 -4.67
CA ILE A 66 3.59 -0.91 -5.91
C ILE A 66 4.81 -0.80 -6.84
N PRO A 67 4.72 -1.16 -8.13
CA PRO A 67 5.83 -1.02 -9.08
C PRO A 67 6.16 0.44 -9.33
N VAL A 68 7.40 0.74 -9.72
CA VAL A 68 7.77 2.08 -10.19
C VAL A 68 7.18 2.27 -11.60
N PRO A 69 6.64 3.46 -11.94
CA PRO A 69 6.25 3.78 -13.30
C PRO A 69 7.40 3.61 -14.30
#